data_AF-A0A657IXD0-F1
#
_entry.id   AF-A0A657IXD0-F1
#
_cell.length_a   1.000
_cell.length_b   1.000
_cell.length_c   1.000
_cell.angle_alpha   90.00
_cell.angle_beta   90.00
_cell.angle_gamma   90.00
#
_symmetry.space_group_name_H-M   'P 1'
#
loop_
_entity.id
_entity.type
_entity.pdbx_description
1 polymer ?
#
loop_
_entity_poly.entity_id
_entity_poly.type
_entity_poly.pdbx_seq_one_letter_code
_entity_poly.pdbx_strand_id
1 'polypeptide(L)' 'MLPAPEGGWMMLLGAQREDGTGAILRWDSTDRRRWGFTGEVRFDRPELRAPGFMDECPSWWVCAMRRRGRSATC' A
#
# COMPACT_ATOMS: atom_id res chain seq x y z
N MET A 1 4.91 5.79 -0.07
CA MET A 1 3.47 5.91 -0.40
C MET A 1 2.82 6.87 0.59
N LEU A 2 2.02 7.82 0.10
CA LEU A 2 1.30 8.77 0.96
C LEU A 2 -0.03 8.17 1.43
N PRO A 3 -0.62 8.64 2.54
CA PRO A 3 -1.97 8.25 2.95
C PRO A 3 -3.02 8.60 1.89
N ALA A 4 -4.28 8.21 2.16
CA ALA A 4 -5.41 8.67 1.37
C ALA A 4 -5.43 10.21 1.32
N PRO A 5 -5.98 10.82 0.24
CA PRO A 5 -6.21 12.26 0.20
C PRO A 5 -7.03 12.72 1.42
N GLU A 6 -6.84 13.96 1.85
CA GLU A 6 -7.61 14.51 2.97
C GLU A 6 -9.12 14.46 2.68
N GLY A 7 -9.89 13.85 3.59
CA GLY A 7 -11.32 13.59 3.40
C GLY A 7 -11.66 12.52 2.36
N GLY A 8 -10.66 11.87 1.75
CA GLY A 8 -10.81 10.83 0.75
C GLY A 8 -10.59 9.42 1.27
N TRP A 9 -10.70 8.47 0.35
CA TRP A 9 -10.55 7.04 0.57
C TRP A 9 -9.47 6.48 -0.33
N MET A 10 -8.79 5.45 0.15
CA MET A 10 -7.77 4.70 -0.59
C MET A 10 -8.12 3.21 -0.52
N MET A 11 -7.87 2.50 -1.61
CA MET A 11 -7.96 1.05 -1.71
C MET A 11 -6.63 0.53 -2.26
N LEU A 12 -6.18 -0.58 -1.68
CA LEU A 12 -5.07 -1.37 -2.18
C LEU A 12 -5.61 -2.68 -2.75
N LEU A 13 -5.17 -3.02 -3.95
CA LEU A 13 -5.49 -4.29 -4.60
C LEU A 13 -4.21 -5.08 -4.82
N GLY A 14 -4.21 -6.30 -4.30
CA GLY A 14 -3.23 -7.31 -4.67
C GLY A 14 -3.52 -7.80 -6.09
N ALA A 15 -2.49 -7.85 -6.92
CA ALA A 15 -2.59 -8.25 -8.32
C ALA A 15 -1.36 -9.06 -8.75
N GLN A 16 -1.48 -9.66 -9.92
CA GLN A 16 -0.40 -10.35 -10.60
C GLN A 16 -0.19 -9.70 -11.97
N ARG A 17 1.08 -9.46 -12.32
CA ARG A 17 1.48 -9.04 -13.68
C ARG A 17 1.53 -10.26 -14.60
N GLU A 18 1.48 -10.01 -15.91
CA GLU A 18 1.55 -11.06 -16.93
C GLU A 18 2.88 -11.85 -16.90
N ASP A 19 3.96 -11.23 -16.42
CA ASP A 19 5.25 -11.88 -16.22
C ASP A 19 5.30 -12.78 -14.96
N GLY A 20 4.18 -12.92 -14.25
CA GLY A 20 4.03 -13.76 -13.06
C GLY A 20 4.50 -13.10 -11.76
N THR A 21 4.85 -11.81 -11.76
CA THR A 21 5.27 -11.11 -10.55
C THR A 21 4.10 -10.44 -9.82
N GLY A 22 4.15 -10.43 -8.48
CA GLY A 22 3.16 -9.75 -7.65
C GLY A 22 3.22 -8.23 -7.76
N ALA A 23 2.07 -7.58 -7.68
CA ALA A 23 1.93 -6.13 -7.67
C ALA A 23 0.88 -5.68 -6.65
N ILE A 24 1.08 -4.50 -6.07
CA ILE A 24 0.06 -3.81 -5.28
C ILE A 24 -0.35 -2.55 -6.01
N LEU A 25 -1.64 -2.43 -6.31
CA LEU A 25 -2.24 -1.31 -7.03
C LEU A 25 -2.99 -0.39 -6.06
N ARG A 26 -2.86 0.92 -6.27
CA ARG A 26 -3.57 1.95 -5.51
C ARG A 26 -4.68 2.57 -6.34
N TRP A 27 -5.83 2.70 -5.69
CA TRP A 27 -6.96 3.47 -6.18
C TRP A 27 -7.41 4.46 -5.11
N ASP A 28 -7.80 5.65 -5.53
CA ASP A 28 -8.32 6.70 -4.64
C ASP A 28 -9.76 7.09 -5.01
N SER A 29 -10.52 7.54 -4.02
CA SER A 29 -11.91 7.97 -4.19
C SER A 29 -12.26 9.10 -3.24
N THR A 30 -13.10 10.03 -3.68
CA THR A 30 -13.69 11.08 -2.82
C THR A 30 -15.07 10.71 -2.29
N ASP A 31 -15.77 9.76 -2.92
CA ASP A 31 -17.18 9.43 -2.62
C ASP A 31 -17.45 7.94 -2.36
N ARG A 32 -16.40 7.09 -2.38
CA ARG A 32 -16.43 5.61 -2.33
C ARG A 32 -17.20 4.92 -3.45
N ARG A 33 -17.78 5.65 -4.39
CA ARG A 33 -18.55 5.12 -5.52
C ARG A 33 -17.74 5.12 -6.81
N ARG A 34 -16.92 6.15 -7.01
CA ARG A 34 -16.02 6.29 -8.15
C ARG A 34 -14.58 6.20 -7.69
N TRP A 35 -13.83 5.33 -8.35
CA TRP A 35 -12.43 5.06 -8.02
C TRP A 35 -11.56 5.42 -9.21
N GLY A 36 -10.51 6.21 -8.97
CA GLY A 36 -9.48 6.53 -9.96
C GLY A 36 -8.24 5.70 -9.70
N PHE A 37 -7.64 5.16 -10.76
CA PHE A 37 -6.36 4.47 -10.65
C PHE A 37 -5.27 5.50 -10.37
N THR A 38 -4.57 5.32 -9.25
CA THR A 38 -3.49 6.24 -8.84
C THR A 38 -2.13 5.72 -9.27
N GLY A 39 -1.93 4.41 -9.29
CA GLY A 39 -0.68 3.79 -9.72
C GLY A 39 -0.33 2.53 -8.94
N GLU A 40 0.84 1.99 -9.25
CA GLU A 40 1.43 0.85 -8.57
C GLU A 40 2.28 1.30 -7.37
N VAL A 41 2.20 0.55 -6.27
CA VAL A 41 3.05 0.75 -5.09
C VAL A 41 4.45 0.23 -5.39
N ARG A 42 5.46 1.09 -5.21
CA ARG A 42 6.87 0.75 -5.41
C ARG A 42 7.62 0.77 -4.09
N PHE A 43 8.49 -0.22 -3.92
CA PHE A 43 9.39 -0.33 -2.78
C PHE A 43 10.80 0.07 -3.18
N ASP A 44 11.38 1.02 -2.44
CA ASP A 44 12.75 1.47 -2.72
C ASP A 44 13.78 0.39 -2.34
N ARG A 45 13.44 -0.50 -1.41
CA ARG A 45 14.31 -1.58 -0.94
C ARG A 45 14.29 -2.78 -1.90
N PRO A 46 15.45 -3.21 -2.44
CA PRO A 46 15.53 -4.29 -3.42
C PRO A 46 14.89 -5.61 -2.96
N GLU A 47 14.99 -5.93 -1.67
CA GLU A 47 14.48 -7.18 -1.10
C GLU A 47 12.95 -7.25 -1.12
N LEU A 48 12.29 -6.09 -1.24
CA LEU A 48 10.83 -5.95 -1.33
C LEU A 48 10.34 -5.78 -2.78
N ARG A 49 11.26 -5.73 -3.76
CA ARG A 49 10.93 -5.57 -5.19
C ARG A 49 10.63 -6.88 -5.90
N ALA A 50 10.90 -8.01 -5.25
CA ALA A 50 10.54 -9.34 -5.73
C ALA A 50 9.46 -9.92 -4.80
N PRO A 51 8.25 -9.33 -4.76
CA PRO A 51 7.13 -10.04 -4.16
C PRO A 51 6.97 -11.35 -4.92
N GLY A 52 6.43 -12.38 -4.25
CA GLY A 52 6.24 -13.69 -4.87
C GLY A 52 5.33 -13.63 -6.10
N PHE A 53 4.81 -14.79 -6.51
CA PHE A 53 3.96 -14.88 -7.69
C PHE A 53 2.74 -13.94 -7.66
N MET A 54 2.22 -13.63 -6.47
CA MET A 54 1.11 -12.70 -6.23
C MET A 54 1.27 -12.03 -4.86
N ASP A 55 0.85 -10.77 -4.76
CA ASP A 55 0.63 -10.12 -3.46
C ASP A 55 -0.85 -10.25 -3.09
N GLU A 56 -1.13 -10.93 -1.98
CA GLU A 56 -2.49 -11.14 -1.49
C GLU A 56 -2.78 -10.25 -0.27
N CYS A 57 -4.03 -9.80 -0.14
CA CYS A 57 -4.52 -9.08 1.04
C CYS A 57 -3.62 -7.93 1.52
N PRO A 58 -3.23 -6.98 0.64
CA PRO A 58 -2.39 -5.87 1.06
C PRO A 58 -3.10 -5.03 2.11
N SER A 59 -2.39 -4.73 3.20
CA SER A 59 -2.88 -3.87 4.28
C SER A 59 -1.98 -2.66 4.46
N TRP A 60 -2.58 -1.55 4.88
CA TRP A 60 -1.87 -0.30 5.12
C TRP A 60 -2.22 0.24 6.51
N TRP A 61 -1.19 0.62 7.25
CA TRP A 61 -1.32 1.13 8.61
C TRP A 61 -0.39 2.31 8.80
N VAL A 62 -0.86 3.31 9.55
CA VAL A 62 -0.02 4.42 10.01
C VAL A 62 0.37 4.13 11.46
N CYS A 63 1.63 3.75 11.66
CA CYS A 63 2.19 3.56 13.00
C CYS A 63 2.65 4.91 13.54
N ALA A 64 1.91 5.46 14.51
CA ALA A 64 2.35 6.63 15.27
C ALA A 64 3.30 6.17 16.38
N MET A 65 4.59 6.52 16.27
CA MET A 65 5.55 6.19 17.32
C MET A 65 5.28 7.05 18.56
N ARG A 66 4.65 6.45 19.56
CA ARG A 66 4.45 7.08 20.86
C ARG A 66 5.71 6.85 21.68
N ARG A 67 6.55 7.87 21.87
CA ARG A 67 7.69 7.78 22.79
C ARG A 67 7.18 7.61 24.23
N ARG A 68 6.99 6.37 24.68
CA ARG A 68 7.11 6.04 26.10
C ARG A 68 8.56 5.65 26.36
N GLY A 69 9.10 6.05 27.50
CA GLY A 69 10.53 5.95 27.82
C GLY A 69 11.15 4.63 27.36
N ARG A 70 12.29 4.75 26.64
CA ARG A 70 13.23 3.70 26.24
C ARG A 70 12.61 2.34 25.87
N SER A 71 11.96 2.29 24.72
CA SER A 71 12.24 1.37 23.61
C SER A 71 11.00 1.34 22.72
N ALA A 72 11.19 1.51 21.43
CA ALA A 72 10.10 1.50 20.47
C ALA A 72 10.42 0.43 19.42
N THR A 73 9.66 -0.67 19.47
CA THR A 73 9.58 -1.66 18.40
C THR A 73 8.35 -1.34 17.56
N CYS A 74 8.56 -1.26 16.25
CA CYS A 74 7.51 -1.43 15.25
C CYS A 74 7.28 -2.93 15.04
#